data_AF-A0A7C4JEC2-F1
#
_entry.id   AF-A0A7C4JEC2-F1
#
_cell.length_a   1.000
_cell.length_b   1.000
_cell.length_c   1.000
_cell.angle_alpha   90.00
_cell.angle_beta   90.00
_cell.angle_gamma   90.00
#
_symmetry.space_group_name_H-M   'P 1'
#
loop_
_entity.id
_entity.type
_entity.pdbx_description
1 polymer ?
#
loop_
_entity_poly.entity_id
_entity_poly.type
_entity_poly.pdbx_seq_one_letter_code
_entity_poly.pdbx_strand_id
1 'polypeptide(L)'
;MSNAIDRGKIEALKSMLLSLHKGESIEELKRKFKDVLETISPVEIPLVEQELVREGVSISEILRLCDLHVELIRDTLRSSLLMDVPKGHPVSLISRENEHIAKLAEALNVYAGALSKASSGEAESHLKAISNILAELRKSRLHYRKIQMLIFPYLERRGITAIPRVLWGREDQVIVKLRELSTLVEKELTHPKEYPNIAEKAMEVSREISDLIFREERILLPAVWILLSEGEWVAIHEAAKDIGYLIPIDVEWASRAKLLLPYEVNGVVTREQVESLPQEFKFAALATLAPDTYEVRSEEDLEFETGFLSKDEVEAIFRHLPIEVTYADVNDRVTFFSQSIFRKGFARTKTIIGRRLGYCHPPRLEHFVKSNVDDLKAGKS
;
A
#
# COMPACT_ATOMS: atom_id res chain seq x y z
N MET A 1 -1.23 0.72 -42.32
CA MET A 1 -0.22 1.61 -42.92
C MET A 1 0.89 1.79 -41.90
N SER A 2 2.14 1.58 -42.32
CA SER A 2 3.32 1.55 -41.46
C SER A 2 3.58 2.91 -40.83
N ASN A 3 3.41 3.04 -39.51
CA ASN A 3 3.95 4.17 -38.74
C ASN A 3 5.46 4.01 -38.66
N ALA A 4 6.17 4.41 -39.71
CA ALA A 4 7.60 4.65 -39.62
C ALA A 4 7.77 5.90 -38.73
N ILE A 5 8.17 5.67 -37.48
CA ILE A 5 8.55 6.73 -36.55
C ILE A 5 9.62 7.57 -37.23
N ASP A 6 9.44 8.89 -37.21
CA ASP A 6 10.39 9.83 -37.80
C ASP A 6 11.77 9.66 -37.13
N ARG A 7 12.77 9.22 -37.91
CA ARG A 7 14.14 9.03 -37.42
C ARG A 7 14.69 10.31 -36.77
N GLY A 8 14.29 11.49 -37.24
CA GLY A 8 14.70 12.76 -36.64
C GLY A 8 14.21 12.92 -35.19
N LYS A 9 13.01 12.43 -34.87
CA LYS A 9 12.47 12.44 -33.50
C LYS A 9 13.19 11.45 -32.60
N ILE A 10 13.51 10.25 -33.11
CA ILE A 10 14.28 9.24 -32.39
C ILE A 10 15.67 9.78 -32.03
N GLU A 11 16.38 10.39 -32.98
CA GLU A 11 17.69 11.00 -32.73
C GLU A 11 17.61 12.15 -31.71
N ALA A 12 16.56 12.98 -31.80
CA ALA A 12 16.35 14.08 -30.86
C ALA A 12 16.10 13.58 -29.44
N LEU A 13 15.24 12.57 -29.26
CA LEU A 13 15.04 11.88 -27.99
C LEU A 13 16.34 11.27 -27.50
N LYS A 14 17.05 10.49 -28.32
CA LYS A 14 18.35 9.92 -27.94
C LYS A 14 19.32 11.00 -27.45
N SER A 15 19.38 12.17 -28.11
CA SER A 15 20.22 13.29 -27.69
C SER A 15 19.75 13.95 -26.38
N MET A 16 18.44 14.02 -26.14
CA MET A 16 17.85 14.49 -24.89
C MET A 16 18.21 13.54 -23.75
N LEU A 17 18.07 12.24 -23.98
CA LEU A 17 18.35 11.16 -23.03
C LEU A 17 19.86 11.10 -22.69
N LEU A 18 20.74 11.31 -23.68
CA LEU A 18 22.19 11.46 -23.48
C LEU A 18 22.56 12.75 -22.70
N SER A 19 21.79 13.82 -22.85
CA SER A 19 22.01 15.07 -22.10
C SER A 19 21.57 14.93 -20.64
N LEU A 20 20.49 14.18 -20.39
CA LEU A 20 20.03 13.75 -19.06
C LEU A 20 21.10 12.90 -18.35
N HIS A 21 21.77 12.03 -19.09
CA HIS A 21 22.91 11.24 -18.61
C HIS A 21 24.11 12.11 -18.19
N LYS A 22 24.31 13.29 -18.80
CA LYS A 22 25.36 14.25 -18.42
C LYS A 22 25.02 15.11 -17.20
N GLY A 23 23.85 14.91 -16.60
CA GLY A 23 23.42 15.62 -15.40
C GLY A 23 22.73 16.96 -15.66
N GLU A 24 22.27 17.22 -16.89
CA GLU A 24 21.38 18.37 -17.15
C GLU A 24 20.06 18.20 -16.35
N SER A 25 19.54 19.31 -15.82
CA SER A 25 18.29 19.28 -15.04
C SER A 25 17.08 19.01 -15.94
N ILE A 26 16.03 18.43 -15.36
CA ILE A 26 14.78 18.14 -16.08
C ILE A 26 14.14 19.44 -16.61
N GLU A 27 14.21 20.55 -15.86
CA GLU A 27 13.71 21.85 -16.31
C GLU A 27 14.49 22.44 -17.51
N GLU A 28 15.79 22.15 -17.62
CA GLU A 28 16.60 22.55 -18.78
C GLU A 28 16.27 21.72 -20.01
N LEU A 29 16.07 20.41 -19.83
CA LEU A 29 15.72 19.50 -20.91
C LEU A 29 14.32 19.79 -21.47
N LYS A 30 13.35 20.07 -20.60
CA LYS A 30 12.00 20.51 -21.00
C LYS A 30 12.05 21.78 -21.86
N ARG A 31 12.93 22.74 -21.54
CA ARG A 31 13.12 23.94 -22.36
C ARG A 31 13.80 23.64 -23.69
N LYS A 32 14.86 22.83 -23.67
CA LYS A 32 15.73 22.54 -24.82
C LYS A 32 15.04 21.67 -25.87
N PHE A 33 14.12 20.81 -25.45
CA PHE A 33 13.42 19.85 -26.31
C PHE A 33 11.91 20.11 -26.40
N LYS A 34 11.44 21.30 -26.01
CA LYS A 34 10.02 21.67 -25.96
C LYS A 34 9.26 21.32 -27.26
N ASP A 35 9.80 21.71 -28.40
CA ASP A 35 9.16 21.49 -29.71
C ASP A 35 9.07 20.00 -30.09
N VAL A 36 10.02 19.18 -29.62
CA VAL A 36 10.03 17.72 -29.82
C VAL A 36 9.03 17.07 -28.86
N LEU A 37 8.99 17.52 -27.61
CA LEU A 37 8.06 17.02 -26.58
C LEU A 37 6.59 17.35 -26.89
N GLU A 38 6.31 18.45 -27.58
CA GLU A 38 4.96 18.82 -28.03
C GLU A 38 4.49 17.99 -29.24
N THR A 39 5.42 17.39 -29.99
CA THR A 39 5.13 16.65 -31.24
C THR A 39 5.29 15.15 -31.13
N ILE A 40 5.79 14.66 -30.00
CA ILE A 40 5.99 13.24 -29.74
C ILE A 40 4.73 12.64 -29.11
N SER A 41 4.32 11.49 -29.62
CA SER A 41 3.25 10.72 -28.98
C SER A 41 3.79 10.00 -27.73
N PRO A 42 3.03 9.91 -26.62
CA PRO A 42 3.39 9.08 -25.48
C PRO A 42 3.69 7.61 -25.83
N VAL A 43 3.21 7.13 -26.99
CA VAL A 43 3.47 5.77 -27.49
C VAL A 43 4.84 5.64 -28.17
N GLU A 44 5.47 6.74 -28.59
CA GLU A 44 6.78 6.74 -29.29
C GLU A 44 7.95 6.67 -28.30
N ILE A 45 7.80 7.17 -27.07
CA ILE A 45 8.87 7.21 -26.05
C ILE A 45 9.32 5.79 -25.62
N PRO A 46 8.42 4.86 -25.27
CA PRO A 46 8.84 3.50 -24.88
C PRO A 46 9.55 2.73 -25.99
N LEU A 47 9.29 3.06 -27.26
CA LEU A 47 9.95 2.43 -28.41
C LEU A 47 11.42 2.85 -28.52
N VAL A 48 11.72 4.11 -28.24
CA VAL A 48 13.10 4.62 -28.18
C VAL A 48 13.85 4.02 -26.99
N GLU A 49 13.20 3.93 -25.82
CA GLU A 49 13.80 3.30 -24.63
C GLU A 49 14.12 1.81 -24.87
N GLN A 50 13.26 1.09 -25.59
CA GLN A 50 13.53 -0.29 -25.99
C GLN A 50 14.76 -0.43 -26.89
N GLU A 51 14.99 0.52 -27.81
CA GLU A 51 16.23 0.55 -28.60
C GLU A 51 17.44 0.79 -27.72
N LEU A 52 17.36 1.74 -26.79
CA LEU A 52 18.45 2.06 -25.86
C LEU A 52 18.82 0.88 -24.95
N VAL A 53 17.85 0.10 -24.50
CA VAL A 53 18.11 -1.14 -23.76
C VAL A 53 18.91 -2.16 -24.60
N ARG A 54 18.66 -2.24 -25.91
CA ARG A 54 19.46 -3.11 -26.81
C ARG A 54 20.87 -2.57 -27.04
N GLU A 55 21.04 -1.25 -26.99
CA GLU A 55 22.35 -0.59 -27.05
C GLU A 55 23.15 -0.72 -25.73
N GLY A 56 22.59 -1.37 -24.71
CA GLY A 56 23.29 -1.72 -23.46
C GLY A 56 23.10 -0.73 -22.32
N VAL A 57 22.10 0.16 -22.39
CA VAL A 57 21.78 1.10 -21.31
C VAL A 57 21.32 0.37 -20.04
N SER A 58 21.81 0.81 -18.89
CA SER A 58 21.56 0.18 -17.59
C SER A 58 20.18 0.49 -17.02
N ILE A 59 19.72 -0.32 -16.06
CA ILE A 59 18.39 -0.19 -15.42
C ILE A 59 18.22 1.17 -14.73
N SER A 60 19.25 1.64 -14.03
CA SER A 60 19.20 2.93 -13.33
C SER A 60 19.06 4.10 -14.30
N GLU A 61 19.66 3.97 -15.49
CA GLU A 61 19.50 4.97 -16.55
C GLU A 61 18.10 4.92 -17.12
N ILE A 62 17.56 3.73 -17.44
CA ILE A 62 16.18 3.58 -17.91
C ILE A 62 15.17 4.16 -16.91
N LEU A 63 15.33 3.91 -15.61
CA LEU A 63 14.45 4.49 -14.59
C LEU A 63 14.49 6.03 -14.59
N ARG A 64 15.65 6.64 -14.84
CA ARG A 64 15.78 8.10 -15.03
C ARG A 64 15.13 8.58 -16.33
N LEU A 65 15.07 7.75 -17.37
CA LEU A 65 14.34 8.07 -18.59
C LEU A 65 12.82 8.03 -18.35
N CYS A 66 12.35 6.99 -17.66
CA CYS A 66 10.96 6.89 -17.22
C CYS A 66 10.57 8.05 -16.29
N ASP A 67 11.49 8.65 -15.52
CA ASP A 67 11.20 9.87 -14.75
C ASP A 67 10.66 10.99 -15.64
N LEU A 68 11.29 11.22 -16.79
CA LEU A 68 10.87 12.25 -17.73
C LEU A 68 9.54 11.88 -18.40
N HIS A 69 9.36 10.63 -18.80
CA HIS A 69 8.14 10.15 -19.44
C HIS A 69 6.94 10.24 -18.49
N VAL A 70 7.09 9.73 -17.27
CA VAL A 70 6.07 9.82 -16.22
C VAL A 70 5.79 11.27 -15.88
N GLU A 71 6.78 12.17 -15.88
CA GLU A 71 6.55 13.59 -15.64
C GLU A 71 5.78 14.29 -16.77
N LEU A 72 5.98 13.89 -18.03
CA LEU A 72 5.20 14.39 -19.16
C LEU A 72 3.76 13.86 -19.13
N ILE A 73 3.60 12.60 -18.71
CA ILE A 73 2.27 11.99 -18.54
C ILE A 73 1.59 12.54 -17.28
N ARG A 74 2.33 12.94 -16.24
CA ARG A 74 1.80 13.49 -14.97
C ARG A 74 0.81 14.63 -15.20
N ASP A 75 1.09 15.53 -16.13
CA ASP A 75 0.21 16.65 -16.47
C ASP A 75 -1.12 16.20 -17.11
N THR A 76 -1.15 14.99 -17.69
CA THR A 76 -2.36 14.38 -18.26
C THR A 76 -3.08 13.45 -17.28
N LEU A 77 -2.35 12.80 -16.37
CA LEU A 77 -2.89 11.90 -15.34
C LEU A 77 -3.44 12.66 -14.14
N ARG A 78 -2.75 13.69 -13.65
CA ARG A 78 -3.16 14.37 -12.43
C ARG A 78 -4.48 15.10 -12.68
N SER A 79 -5.51 14.74 -11.92
CA SER A 79 -6.79 15.43 -11.98
C SER A 79 -6.60 16.90 -11.57
N SER A 80 -7.26 17.83 -12.27
CA SER A 80 -7.26 19.24 -11.89
C SER A 80 -7.76 19.46 -10.46
N LEU A 81 -8.59 18.54 -9.96
CA LEU A 81 -9.12 18.51 -8.59
C LEU A 81 -8.04 18.27 -7.52
N LEU A 82 -6.85 17.80 -7.91
CA LEU A 82 -5.74 17.50 -7.00
C LEU A 82 -4.64 18.57 -7.00
N MET A 83 -4.85 19.70 -7.68
CA MET A 83 -3.84 20.76 -7.82
C MET A 83 -3.55 21.47 -6.50
N ASP A 84 -4.56 21.61 -5.64
CA ASP A 84 -4.46 22.36 -4.37
C ASP A 84 -4.04 21.49 -3.17
N VAL A 85 -3.75 20.21 -3.39
CA VAL A 85 -3.37 19.29 -2.30
C VAL A 85 -1.98 19.67 -1.76
N PRO A 86 -1.85 19.93 -0.45
CA PRO A 86 -0.56 20.29 0.16
C PRO A 86 0.49 19.19 0.01
N LYS A 87 1.77 19.59 -0.09
CA LYS A 87 2.90 18.65 -0.02
C LYS A 87 2.89 17.94 1.34
N GLY A 88 3.19 16.63 1.32
CA GLY A 88 3.19 15.79 2.52
C GLY A 88 1.81 15.26 2.93
N HIS A 89 0.72 15.82 2.37
CA HIS A 89 -0.63 15.32 2.63
C HIS A 89 -0.77 13.86 2.16
N PRO A 90 -1.53 12.98 2.84
CA PRO A 90 -1.68 11.58 2.43
C PRO A 90 -2.03 11.37 0.96
N VAL A 91 -2.95 12.15 0.39
CA VAL A 91 -3.28 12.12 -1.05
C VAL A 91 -2.06 12.43 -1.93
N SER A 92 -1.27 13.44 -1.56
CA SER A 92 -0.05 13.79 -2.30
C SER A 92 1.01 12.69 -2.19
N LEU A 93 1.14 12.05 -1.03
CA LEU A 93 2.09 10.95 -0.83
C LEU A 93 1.68 9.71 -1.64
N ILE A 94 0.41 9.32 -1.61
CA ILE A 94 -0.12 8.20 -2.40
C ILE A 94 0.06 8.48 -3.89
N SER A 95 -0.19 9.71 -4.35
CA SER A 95 0.03 10.09 -5.75
C SER A 95 1.50 10.01 -6.17
N ARG A 96 2.44 10.45 -5.30
CA ARG A 96 3.88 10.28 -5.56
C ARG A 96 4.32 8.80 -5.54
N GLU A 97 3.70 7.97 -4.71
CA GLU A 97 3.95 6.53 -4.75
C GLU A 97 3.45 5.92 -6.08
N ASN A 98 2.31 6.39 -6.59
CA ASN A 98 1.81 6.00 -7.91
C ASN A 98 2.78 6.36 -9.03
N GLU A 99 3.38 7.54 -8.98
CA GLU A 99 4.44 7.92 -9.93
C GLU A 99 5.65 6.98 -9.83
N HIS A 100 6.04 6.56 -8.62
CA HIS A 100 7.13 5.60 -8.44
C HIS A 100 6.78 4.22 -9.02
N ILE A 101 5.57 3.73 -8.75
CA ILE A 101 5.08 2.44 -9.28
C ILE A 101 4.97 2.51 -10.81
N ALA A 102 4.51 3.64 -11.38
CA ALA A 102 4.42 3.86 -12.82
C ALA A 102 5.78 3.70 -13.50
N LYS A 103 6.84 4.31 -12.94
CA LYS A 103 8.21 4.18 -13.46
C LYS A 103 8.68 2.73 -13.51
N LEU A 104 8.40 1.98 -12.45
CA LEU A 104 8.75 0.55 -12.39
C LEU A 104 7.94 -0.27 -13.40
N ALA A 105 6.65 0.02 -13.58
CA ALA A 105 5.80 -0.63 -14.56
C ALA A 105 6.24 -0.33 -16.00
N GLU A 106 6.63 0.89 -16.29
CA GLU A 106 7.17 1.29 -17.59
C GLU A 106 8.50 0.59 -17.87
N ALA A 107 9.43 0.60 -16.91
CA ALA A 107 10.69 -0.13 -17.03
C ALA A 107 10.46 -1.62 -17.28
N LEU A 108 9.49 -2.24 -16.59
CA LEU A 108 9.10 -3.63 -16.83
C LEU A 108 8.67 -3.85 -18.29
N ASN A 109 7.84 -2.96 -18.83
CA ASN A 109 7.36 -3.03 -20.22
C ASN A 109 8.51 -2.85 -21.24
N VAL A 110 9.43 -1.92 -20.98
CA VAL A 110 10.60 -1.70 -21.84
C VAL A 110 11.50 -2.95 -21.88
N TYR A 111 11.86 -3.50 -20.71
CA TYR A 111 12.70 -4.71 -20.66
C TYR A 111 11.98 -5.95 -21.20
N ALA A 112 10.66 -6.06 -21.03
CA ALA A 112 9.88 -7.10 -21.67
C ALA A 112 9.90 -6.99 -23.21
N GLY A 113 9.78 -5.76 -23.73
CA GLY A 113 9.90 -5.46 -25.16
C GLY A 113 11.27 -5.82 -25.72
N ALA A 114 12.35 -5.53 -24.98
CA ALA A 114 13.69 -5.96 -25.35
C ALA A 114 13.81 -7.49 -25.33
N LEU A 115 13.36 -8.15 -24.26
CA LEU A 115 13.41 -9.61 -24.10
C LEU A 115 12.67 -10.35 -25.23
N SER A 116 11.51 -9.87 -25.66
CA SER A 116 10.72 -10.49 -26.75
C SER A 116 11.46 -10.61 -28.07
N LYS A 117 12.48 -9.78 -28.31
CA LYS A 117 13.28 -9.73 -29.54
C LYS A 117 14.76 -10.08 -29.31
N ALA A 118 15.11 -10.49 -28.10
CA ALA A 118 16.50 -10.71 -27.71
C ALA A 118 17.05 -12.03 -28.27
N SER A 119 18.35 -12.03 -28.59
CA SER A 119 19.09 -13.27 -28.83
C SER A 119 19.41 -13.98 -27.51
N SER A 120 19.75 -15.28 -27.56
CA SER A 120 20.01 -16.07 -26.34
C SER A 120 21.12 -15.51 -25.44
N GLY A 121 22.06 -14.75 -26.00
CA GLY A 121 23.16 -14.12 -25.23
C GLY A 121 22.78 -12.82 -24.52
N GLU A 122 21.75 -12.10 -25.00
CA GLU A 122 21.28 -10.83 -24.42
C GLU A 122 20.15 -11.05 -23.40
N ALA A 123 19.39 -12.14 -23.56
CA ALA A 123 18.22 -12.46 -22.76
C ALA A 123 18.50 -12.58 -21.26
N GLU A 124 19.66 -13.10 -20.86
CA GLU A 124 20.03 -13.24 -19.44
C GLU A 124 20.12 -11.87 -18.74
N SER A 125 20.67 -10.86 -19.41
CA SER A 125 20.76 -9.50 -18.87
C SER A 125 19.37 -8.88 -18.69
N HIS A 126 18.49 -9.03 -19.68
CA HIS A 126 17.11 -8.54 -19.60
C HIS A 126 16.30 -9.28 -18.52
N LEU A 127 16.50 -10.59 -18.35
CA LEU A 127 15.86 -11.36 -17.27
C LEU A 127 16.32 -10.90 -15.88
N LYS A 128 17.61 -10.62 -15.69
CA LYS A 128 18.11 -10.04 -14.43
C LYS A 128 17.49 -8.67 -14.16
N ALA A 129 17.37 -7.84 -15.19
CA ALA A 129 16.70 -6.54 -15.07
C ALA A 129 15.23 -6.67 -14.67
N ILE A 130 14.48 -7.54 -15.34
CA ILE A 130 13.09 -7.85 -14.99
C ILE A 130 13.01 -8.36 -13.55
N SER A 131 13.88 -9.28 -13.14
CA SER A 131 13.91 -9.81 -11.77
C SER A 131 14.06 -8.72 -10.71
N ASN A 132 14.97 -7.77 -10.93
CA ASN A 132 15.17 -6.62 -10.04
C ASN A 132 13.93 -5.71 -9.99
N ILE A 133 13.34 -5.41 -11.15
CA ILE A 133 12.12 -4.59 -11.22
C ILE A 133 10.96 -5.27 -10.49
N LEU A 134 10.80 -6.59 -10.64
CA LEU A 134 9.78 -7.36 -9.94
C LEU A 134 10.00 -7.36 -8.42
N ALA A 135 11.25 -7.40 -7.95
CA ALA A 135 11.56 -7.30 -6.53
C ALA A 135 11.12 -5.94 -5.95
N GLU A 136 11.31 -4.85 -6.69
CA GLU A 136 10.83 -3.52 -6.31
C GLU A 136 9.30 -3.40 -6.42
N LEU A 137 8.69 -3.87 -7.51
CA LEU A 137 7.23 -3.87 -7.68
C LEU A 137 6.50 -4.68 -6.60
N ARG A 138 7.10 -5.74 -6.05
CA ARG A 138 6.51 -6.49 -4.91
C ARG A 138 6.30 -5.60 -3.68
N LYS A 139 7.09 -4.53 -3.51
CA LYS A 139 6.94 -3.58 -2.39
C LYS A 139 5.66 -2.75 -2.53
N SER A 140 5.07 -2.63 -3.73
CA SER A 140 3.79 -1.92 -3.98
C SER A 140 2.64 -2.37 -3.07
N ARG A 141 2.73 -3.56 -2.45
CA ARG A 141 1.83 -3.97 -1.36
C ARG A 141 1.70 -2.94 -0.24
N LEU A 142 2.74 -2.18 0.07
CA LEU A 142 2.67 -1.11 1.08
C LEU A 142 1.77 0.04 0.63
N HIS A 143 1.77 0.35 -0.66
CA HIS A 143 0.89 1.36 -1.25
C HIS A 143 -0.56 0.87 -1.23
N TYR A 144 -0.83 -0.32 -1.79
CA TYR A 144 -2.17 -0.89 -1.78
C TYR A 144 -2.72 -1.08 -0.36
N ARG A 145 -1.88 -1.50 0.60
CA ARG A 145 -2.30 -1.64 2.00
C ARG A 145 -2.72 -0.30 2.62
N LYS A 146 -2.09 0.83 2.27
CA LYS A 146 -2.55 2.15 2.73
C LYS A 146 -3.94 2.46 2.19
N ILE A 147 -4.17 2.24 0.90
CA ILE A 147 -5.48 2.44 0.29
C ILE A 147 -6.54 1.52 0.94
N GLN A 148 -6.24 0.22 1.02
CA GLN A 148 -7.14 -0.80 1.53
C GLN A 148 -7.49 -0.63 3.02
N MET A 149 -6.48 -0.37 3.85
CA MET A 149 -6.67 -0.37 5.30
C MET A 149 -7.00 1.01 5.86
N LEU A 150 -6.61 2.09 5.17
CA LEU A 150 -6.75 3.44 5.68
C LEU A 150 -7.78 4.27 4.92
N ILE A 151 -8.04 4.02 3.63
CA ILE A 151 -9.00 4.82 2.84
C ILE A 151 -10.33 4.10 2.68
N PHE A 152 -10.33 2.82 2.30
CA PHE A 152 -11.56 2.07 2.04
C PHE A 152 -12.55 2.06 3.22
N PRO A 153 -12.13 1.92 4.49
CA PRO A 153 -13.08 1.96 5.61
C PRO A 153 -13.92 3.25 5.66
N TYR A 154 -13.36 4.40 5.28
CA TYR A 154 -14.10 5.67 5.25
C TYR A 154 -15.08 5.76 4.08
N LEU A 155 -14.77 5.10 2.96
CA LEU A 155 -15.70 4.97 1.82
C LEU A 155 -16.84 4.00 2.15
N GLU A 156 -16.53 2.88 2.78
CA GLU A 156 -17.48 1.87 3.20
C GLU A 156 -18.45 2.42 4.25
N ARG A 157 -17.97 3.25 5.18
CA ARG A 157 -18.83 3.99 6.13
C ARG A 157 -19.87 4.89 5.44
N ARG A 158 -19.56 5.37 4.22
CA ARG A 158 -20.46 6.18 3.38
C ARG A 158 -21.35 5.33 2.46
N GLY A 159 -21.32 4.00 2.59
CA GLY A 159 -22.03 3.05 1.73
C GLY A 159 -21.31 2.74 0.41
N ILE A 160 -20.14 3.33 0.15
CA ILE A 160 -19.40 3.17 -1.10
C ILE A 160 -18.53 1.92 -0.99
N THR A 161 -19.12 0.75 -1.23
CA THR A 161 -18.46 -0.56 -1.07
C THR A 161 -17.99 -1.16 -2.40
N ALA A 162 -18.65 -0.83 -3.51
CA ALA A 162 -18.34 -1.40 -4.82
C ALA A 162 -16.94 -1.00 -5.32
N ILE A 163 -16.54 0.25 -5.10
CA ILE A 163 -15.23 0.78 -5.54
C ILE A 163 -14.08 0.10 -4.79
N PRO A 164 -14.05 0.08 -3.43
CA PRO A 164 -13.11 -0.73 -2.66
C PRO A 164 -13.00 -2.17 -3.14
N ARG A 165 -14.14 -2.86 -3.31
CA ARG A 165 -14.17 -4.27 -3.69
C ARG A 165 -13.55 -4.54 -5.07
N VAL A 166 -13.85 -3.69 -6.05
CA VAL A 166 -13.31 -3.83 -7.41
C VAL A 166 -11.82 -3.51 -7.44
N LEU A 167 -11.39 -2.41 -6.82
CA LEU A 167 -9.97 -2.04 -6.78
C LEU A 167 -9.14 -3.09 -6.07
N TRP A 168 -9.55 -3.51 -4.87
CA TRP A 168 -8.84 -4.56 -4.11
C TRP A 168 -8.76 -5.86 -4.91
N GLY A 169 -9.85 -6.32 -5.53
CA GLY A 169 -9.83 -7.53 -6.34
C GLY A 169 -8.80 -7.48 -7.49
N ARG A 170 -8.60 -6.30 -8.07
CA ARG A 170 -7.62 -6.10 -9.16
C ARG A 170 -6.20 -5.94 -8.65
N GLU A 171 -6.02 -5.25 -7.52
CA GLU A 171 -4.74 -5.18 -6.82
C GLU A 171 -4.25 -6.60 -6.45
N ASP A 172 -5.13 -7.45 -5.92
CA ASP A 172 -4.80 -8.84 -5.59
C ASP A 172 -4.39 -9.65 -6.83
N GLN A 173 -5.14 -9.52 -7.94
CA GLN A 173 -4.79 -10.15 -9.22
C GLN A 173 -3.37 -9.75 -9.69
N VAL A 174 -3.04 -8.46 -9.63
CA VAL A 174 -1.69 -7.96 -9.97
C VAL A 174 -0.63 -8.54 -9.03
N ILE A 175 -0.90 -8.61 -7.72
CA ILE A 175 0.04 -9.18 -6.75
C ILE A 175 0.29 -10.67 -7.00
N VAL A 176 -0.75 -11.43 -7.37
CA VAL A 176 -0.62 -12.85 -7.75
C VAL A 176 0.23 -12.98 -9.01
N LYS A 177 -0.08 -12.22 -10.07
CA LYS A 177 0.68 -12.26 -11.33
C LYS A 177 2.14 -11.84 -11.16
N LEU A 178 2.43 -10.84 -10.33
CA LEU A 178 3.80 -10.46 -9.98
C LEU A 178 4.57 -11.62 -9.35
N ARG A 179 3.94 -12.38 -8.44
CA ARG A 179 4.56 -13.56 -7.81
C ARG A 179 4.81 -14.66 -8.83
N GLU A 180 3.83 -14.95 -9.68
CA GLU A 180 3.94 -15.97 -10.73
C GLU A 180 5.03 -15.61 -11.73
N LEU A 181 5.03 -14.38 -12.24
CA LEU A 181 6.03 -13.88 -13.17
C LEU A 181 7.44 -13.93 -12.57
N SER A 182 7.60 -13.56 -11.31
CA SER A 182 8.90 -13.68 -10.64
C SER A 182 9.38 -15.12 -10.58
N THR A 183 8.48 -16.06 -10.27
CA THR A 183 8.80 -17.49 -10.23
C THR A 183 9.22 -18.01 -11.60
N LEU A 184 8.60 -17.52 -12.68
CA LEU A 184 8.98 -17.87 -14.05
C LEU A 184 10.36 -17.32 -14.40
N VAL A 185 10.64 -16.05 -14.08
CA VAL A 185 11.94 -15.41 -14.31
C VAL A 185 13.06 -16.13 -13.55
N GLU A 186 12.83 -16.47 -12.28
CA GLU A 186 13.79 -17.24 -11.46
C GLU A 186 14.10 -18.62 -12.07
N LYS A 187 13.10 -19.31 -12.62
CA LYS A 187 13.31 -20.60 -13.31
C LYS A 187 14.09 -20.43 -14.61
N GLU A 188 13.75 -19.45 -15.44
CA GLU A 188 14.40 -19.25 -16.74
C GLU A 188 15.85 -18.77 -16.61
N LEU A 189 16.21 -18.06 -15.52
CA LEU A 189 17.60 -17.78 -15.17
C LEU A 189 18.45 -19.05 -14.98
N THR A 190 17.81 -20.20 -14.71
CA THR A 190 18.48 -21.50 -14.55
C THR A 190 18.35 -22.40 -15.78
N HIS A 191 17.28 -22.25 -16.58
CA HIS A 191 16.96 -23.11 -17.72
C HIS A 191 16.33 -22.30 -18.87
N PRO A 192 17.12 -21.75 -19.81
CA PRO A 192 16.62 -20.75 -20.74
C PRO A 192 15.91 -21.35 -21.97
N LYS A 193 14.58 -21.20 -22.05
CA LYS A 193 13.74 -21.67 -23.17
C LYS A 193 12.48 -20.83 -23.45
N GLU A 194 11.96 -20.02 -22.52
CA GLU A 194 10.61 -19.41 -22.62
C GLU A 194 10.57 -17.86 -22.60
N TYR A 195 11.57 -17.19 -23.18
CA TYR A 195 11.64 -15.71 -23.17
C TYR A 195 10.39 -15.00 -23.74
N PRO A 196 9.76 -15.44 -24.85
CA PRO A 196 8.56 -14.78 -25.37
C PRO A 196 7.37 -14.82 -24.40
N ASN A 197 7.18 -15.94 -23.69
CA ASN A 197 6.12 -16.11 -22.70
C ASN A 197 6.33 -15.18 -21.50
N ILE A 198 7.57 -15.07 -21.00
CA ILE A 198 7.91 -14.12 -19.93
C ILE A 198 7.65 -12.68 -20.39
N ALA A 199 8.08 -12.32 -21.59
CA ALA A 199 7.89 -10.98 -22.11
C ALA A 199 6.40 -10.61 -22.22
N GLU A 200 5.56 -11.51 -22.76
CA GLU A 200 4.11 -11.29 -22.86
C GLU A 200 3.47 -11.07 -21.49
N LYS A 201 3.78 -11.92 -20.51
CA LYS A 201 3.28 -11.79 -19.13
C LYS A 201 3.76 -10.52 -18.45
N ALA A 202 5.01 -10.12 -18.66
CA ALA A 202 5.56 -8.88 -18.11
C ALA A 202 4.86 -7.63 -18.69
N MET A 203 4.57 -7.62 -20.00
CA MET A 203 3.79 -6.56 -20.64
C MET A 203 2.34 -6.53 -20.14
N GLU A 204 1.72 -7.70 -19.93
CA GLU A 204 0.39 -7.80 -19.34
C GLU A 204 0.34 -7.20 -17.94
N VAL A 205 1.25 -7.62 -17.05
CA VAL A 205 1.34 -7.11 -15.67
C VAL A 205 1.59 -5.61 -15.64
N SER A 206 2.49 -5.10 -16.50
CA SER A 206 2.74 -3.67 -16.61
C SER A 206 1.47 -2.89 -16.96
N ARG A 207 0.71 -3.34 -17.97
CA ARG A 207 -0.55 -2.70 -18.37
C ARG A 207 -1.60 -2.69 -17.26
N GLU A 208 -1.70 -3.78 -16.49
CA GLU A 208 -2.66 -3.86 -15.38
C GLU A 208 -2.29 -2.92 -14.23
N ILE A 209 -1.01 -2.80 -13.92
CA ILE A 209 -0.51 -1.81 -12.95
C ILE A 209 -0.82 -0.39 -13.43
N SER A 210 -0.55 -0.07 -14.70
CA SER A 210 -0.86 1.26 -15.25
C SER A 210 -2.36 1.58 -15.19
N ASP A 211 -3.24 0.61 -15.42
CA ASP A 211 -4.69 0.84 -15.31
C ASP A 211 -5.16 1.00 -13.86
N LEU A 212 -4.54 0.33 -12.88
CA LEU A 212 -4.78 0.61 -11.45
C LEU A 212 -4.40 2.05 -11.10
N ILE A 213 -3.17 2.46 -11.43
CA ILE A 213 -2.67 3.82 -11.18
C ILE A 213 -3.61 4.85 -11.82
N PHE A 214 -4.03 4.63 -13.07
CA PHE A 214 -4.98 5.52 -13.75
C PHE A 214 -6.30 5.66 -12.97
N ARG A 215 -6.87 4.55 -12.49
CA ARG A 215 -8.11 4.59 -11.71
C ARG A 215 -7.91 5.29 -10.38
N GLU A 216 -6.77 5.08 -9.74
CA GLU A 216 -6.46 5.76 -8.49
C GLU A 216 -6.35 7.27 -8.69
N GLU A 217 -5.53 7.72 -9.65
CA GLU A 217 -5.27 9.14 -9.92
C GLU A 217 -6.49 9.91 -10.45
N ARG A 218 -7.32 9.25 -11.29
CA ARG A 218 -8.45 9.92 -11.97
C ARG A 218 -9.77 9.77 -11.23
N ILE A 219 -9.94 8.68 -10.47
CA ILE A 219 -11.23 8.29 -9.91
C ILE A 219 -11.16 8.29 -8.38
N LEU A 220 -10.27 7.49 -7.78
CA LEU A 220 -10.24 7.31 -6.33
C LEU A 220 -9.74 8.56 -5.60
N LEU A 221 -8.52 9.02 -5.89
CA LEU A 221 -7.86 10.12 -5.18
C LEU A 221 -8.66 11.43 -5.24
N PRO A 222 -9.20 11.86 -6.40
CA PRO A 222 -10.05 13.05 -6.44
C PRO A 222 -11.34 12.89 -5.63
N ALA A 223 -11.94 11.70 -5.66
CA ALA A 223 -13.16 11.46 -4.92
C ALA A 223 -12.94 11.47 -3.41
N VAL A 224 -11.91 10.78 -2.91
CA VAL A 224 -11.61 10.77 -1.47
C VAL A 224 -11.17 12.15 -0.98
N TRP A 225 -10.50 12.93 -1.82
CA TRP A 225 -10.16 14.32 -1.51
C TRP A 225 -11.41 15.20 -1.29
N ILE A 226 -12.48 14.97 -2.06
CA ILE A 226 -13.77 15.67 -1.90
C ILE A 226 -14.57 15.14 -0.70
N LEU A 227 -14.50 13.84 -0.44
CA LEU A 227 -15.37 13.16 0.52
C LEU A 227 -14.86 13.22 1.97
N LEU A 228 -13.55 13.14 2.17
CA LEU A 228 -12.94 13.03 3.50
C LEU A 228 -12.62 14.41 4.06
N SER A 229 -12.99 14.60 5.32
CA SER A 229 -12.67 15.77 6.11
C SER A 229 -11.20 15.75 6.57
N GLU A 230 -10.72 16.90 7.04
CA GLU A 230 -9.36 17.05 7.54
C GLU A 230 -9.07 16.12 8.73
N GLY A 231 -10.04 15.88 9.61
CA GLY A 231 -9.87 14.97 10.77
C GLY A 231 -9.69 13.50 10.37
N GLU A 232 -10.35 13.07 9.29
CA GLU A 232 -10.15 11.74 8.72
C GLU A 232 -8.75 11.62 8.10
N TRP A 233 -8.27 12.68 7.44
CA TRP A 233 -6.90 12.72 6.91
C TRP A 233 -5.83 12.72 8.00
N VAL A 234 -6.09 13.32 9.16
CA VAL A 234 -5.20 13.19 10.34
C VAL A 234 -5.09 11.74 10.78
N ALA A 235 -6.21 11.01 10.88
CA ALA A 235 -6.21 9.59 11.25
C ALA A 235 -5.42 8.75 10.24
N ILE A 236 -5.65 8.99 8.95
CA ILE A 236 -4.95 8.30 7.86
C ILE A 236 -3.44 8.62 7.89
N HIS A 237 -3.06 9.87 8.12
CA HIS A 237 -1.67 10.29 8.16
C HIS A 237 -0.89 9.60 9.28
N GLU A 238 -1.45 9.57 10.49
CA GLU A 238 -0.81 8.91 11.64
C GLU A 238 -0.70 7.40 11.41
N ALA A 239 -1.78 6.74 10.98
CA ALA A 239 -1.77 5.29 10.74
C ALA A 239 -0.86 4.88 9.56
N ALA A 240 -0.67 5.75 8.57
CA ALA A 240 0.23 5.47 7.44
C ALA A 240 1.71 5.37 7.87
N LYS A 241 2.10 6.00 8.98
CA LYS A 241 3.48 5.92 9.53
C LYS A 241 3.83 4.48 9.93
N ASP A 242 2.86 3.73 10.46
CA ASP A 242 3.05 2.32 10.86
C ASP A 242 3.14 1.36 9.66
N ILE A 243 2.54 1.71 8.52
CA ILE A 243 2.61 0.92 7.28
C ILE A 243 3.91 1.21 6.52
N GLY A 244 4.32 2.47 6.46
CA GLY A 244 5.49 2.94 5.72
C GLY A 244 5.21 3.33 4.26
N TYR A 245 6.26 3.78 3.57
CA TYR A 245 6.18 4.44 2.26
C TYR A 245 7.19 3.86 1.26
N LEU A 246 6.83 3.91 -0.03
CA LEU A 246 7.72 3.52 -1.15
C LEU A 246 8.73 4.61 -1.53
N ILE A 247 8.49 5.83 -1.05
CA ILE A 247 9.23 7.03 -1.41
C ILE A 247 9.76 7.72 -0.14
N PRO A 248 10.84 8.51 -0.24
CA PRO A 248 11.25 9.38 0.84
C PRO A 248 10.20 10.46 1.12
N ILE A 249 10.04 10.81 2.39
CA ILE A 249 9.15 11.88 2.85
C ILE A 249 10.00 13.12 3.12
N ASP A 250 9.83 14.14 2.29
CA ASP A 250 10.62 15.38 2.37
C ASP A 250 9.92 16.47 3.19
N VAL A 251 8.59 16.38 3.30
CA VAL A 251 7.73 17.35 3.99
C VAL A 251 6.73 16.57 4.82
N GLU A 252 6.76 16.79 6.13
CA GLU A 252 5.76 16.24 7.05
C GLU A 252 4.52 17.14 7.04
N TRP A 253 3.35 16.54 6.87
CA TRP A 253 2.08 17.25 6.93
C TRP A 253 1.53 17.20 8.36
N ALA A 254 0.98 18.32 8.81
CA ALA A 254 0.37 18.42 10.12
C ALA A 254 -0.91 19.25 10.03
N SER A 255 -1.90 18.85 10.81
CA SER A 255 -3.15 19.58 10.98
C SER A 255 -3.50 19.68 12.46
N ARG A 256 -4.31 20.68 12.81
CA ARG A 256 -4.88 20.85 14.16
C ARG A 256 -6.27 20.24 14.28
N ALA A 257 -6.81 19.65 13.21
CA ALA A 257 -8.10 18.99 13.23
C ALA A 257 -8.09 17.83 14.23
N LYS A 258 -9.24 17.59 14.88
CA LYS A 258 -9.40 16.38 15.71
C LYS A 258 -9.32 15.16 14.80
N LEU A 259 -8.52 14.17 15.19
CA LEU A 259 -8.47 12.86 14.54
C LEU A 259 -9.87 12.21 14.58
N LEU A 260 -10.33 11.71 13.44
CA LEU A 260 -11.61 11.01 13.31
C LEU A 260 -11.38 9.63 12.70
N LEU A 261 -11.66 8.58 13.47
CA LEU A 261 -11.65 7.19 12.98
C LEU A 261 -12.93 6.88 12.18
N PRO A 262 -12.94 5.82 11.35
CA PRO A 262 -14.09 5.54 10.47
C PRO A 262 -15.43 5.45 11.22
N TYR A 263 -15.44 4.85 12.42
CA TYR A 263 -16.67 4.71 13.21
C TYR A 263 -17.17 6.02 13.84
N GLU A 264 -16.33 7.05 13.95
CA GLU A 264 -16.69 8.37 14.47
C GLU A 264 -17.34 9.26 13.40
N VAL A 265 -17.34 8.83 12.14
CA VAL A 265 -17.88 9.59 11.00
C VAL A 265 -19.32 9.15 10.72
N ASN A 266 -20.21 10.11 10.46
CA ASN A 266 -21.63 9.84 10.17
C ASN A 266 -21.89 9.19 8.80
N GLY A 267 -20.89 9.21 7.90
CA GLY A 267 -20.95 8.64 6.56
C GLY A 267 -21.88 9.39 5.58
N VAL A 268 -22.48 10.51 5.95
CA VAL A 268 -23.43 11.23 5.08
C VAL A 268 -22.67 11.99 4.00
N VAL A 269 -23.01 11.73 2.74
CA VAL A 269 -22.47 12.48 1.59
C VAL A 269 -23.48 13.51 1.12
N THR A 270 -23.06 14.78 1.07
CA THR A 270 -23.94 15.89 0.67
C THR A 270 -24.17 15.93 -0.84
N ARG A 271 -25.24 16.59 -1.29
CA ARG A 271 -25.52 16.77 -2.73
C ARG A 271 -24.40 17.52 -3.45
N GLU A 272 -23.84 18.54 -2.82
CA GLU A 272 -22.72 19.32 -3.36
C GLU A 272 -21.46 18.47 -3.57
N GLN A 273 -21.14 17.62 -2.58
CA GLN A 273 -20.05 16.66 -2.72
C GLN A 273 -20.33 15.69 -3.87
N VAL A 274 -21.55 15.12 -3.94
CA VAL A 274 -21.94 14.24 -5.04
C VAL A 274 -21.75 14.93 -6.38
N GLU A 275 -22.21 16.17 -6.56
CA GLU A 275 -22.09 16.92 -7.81
C GLU A 275 -20.63 17.20 -8.21
N SER A 276 -19.73 17.32 -7.23
CA SER A 276 -18.30 17.57 -7.45
C SER A 276 -17.48 16.31 -7.77
N LEU A 277 -18.03 15.10 -7.53
CA LEU A 277 -17.33 13.84 -7.78
C LEU A 277 -17.05 13.59 -9.28
N PRO A 278 -15.96 12.87 -9.61
CA PRO A 278 -15.73 12.35 -10.96
C PRO A 278 -16.92 11.53 -11.49
N GLN A 279 -17.22 11.61 -12.79
CA GLN A 279 -18.40 10.95 -13.38
C GLN A 279 -18.35 9.43 -13.23
N GLU A 280 -17.17 8.84 -13.42
CA GLU A 280 -16.90 7.42 -13.25
C GLU A 280 -17.14 6.97 -11.80
N PHE A 281 -16.77 7.82 -10.83
CA PHE A 281 -17.00 7.57 -9.41
C PHE A 281 -18.50 7.63 -9.08
N LYS A 282 -19.21 8.66 -9.58
CA LYS A 282 -20.66 8.82 -9.38
C LYS A 282 -21.43 7.59 -9.83
N PHE A 283 -21.15 7.08 -11.03
CA PHE A 283 -21.84 5.92 -11.58
C PHE A 283 -21.72 4.69 -10.67
N ALA A 284 -20.53 4.45 -10.10
CA ALA A 284 -20.29 3.33 -9.21
C ALA A 284 -20.79 3.55 -7.77
N ALA A 285 -20.79 4.79 -7.27
CA ALA A 285 -21.12 5.12 -5.88
C ALA A 285 -22.62 5.41 -5.65
N LEU A 286 -23.32 6.04 -6.61
CA LEU A 286 -24.73 6.45 -6.45
C LEU A 286 -25.68 5.29 -6.21
N ALA A 287 -25.36 4.11 -6.72
CA ALA A 287 -26.19 2.92 -6.54
C ALA A 287 -26.18 2.38 -5.10
N THR A 288 -25.17 2.70 -4.29
CA THR A 288 -24.97 2.11 -2.95
C THR A 288 -24.83 3.15 -1.84
N LEU A 289 -25.12 4.43 -2.13
CA LEU A 289 -24.97 5.55 -1.20
C LEU A 289 -25.99 5.47 -0.05
N ALA A 290 -25.67 4.62 0.94
CA ALA A 290 -26.39 4.44 2.19
C ALA A 290 -25.34 4.38 3.31
N PRO A 291 -25.24 5.42 4.17
CA PRO A 291 -24.28 5.43 5.26
C PRO A 291 -24.46 4.21 6.16
N ASP A 292 -23.35 3.60 6.57
CA ASP A 292 -23.36 2.62 7.63
C ASP A 292 -23.50 3.37 8.96
N THR A 293 -24.61 3.13 9.66
CA THR A 293 -24.94 3.79 10.93
C THR A 293 -24.67 2.89 12.14
N TYR A 294 -23.92 1.79 11.97
CA TYR A 294 -23.56 0.93 13.08
C TYR A 294 -22.74 1.71 14.13
N GLU A 295 -23.16 1.62 15.39
CA GLU A 295 -22.42 2.19 16.51
C GLU A 295 -21.54 1.11 17.12
N VAL A 296 -20.22 1.35 17.07
CA VAL A 296 -19.20 0.36 17.51
C VAL A 296 -19.17 0.18 19.02
N ARG A 297 -19.63 1.18 19.77
CA ARG A 297 -19.58 1.23 21.24
C ARG A 297 -20.98 1.37 21.81
N SER A 298 -21.35 0.48 22.72
CA SER A 298 -22.49 0.63 23.61
C SER A 298 -22.09 1.32 24.93
N GLU A 299 -23.07 1.86 25.68
CA GLU A 299 -22.81 2.52 26.97
C GLU A 299 -22.18 1.59 28.02
N GLU A 300 -22.40 0.28 27.92
CA GLU A 300 -21.93 -0.73 28.88
C GLU A 300 -20.56 -1.32 28.52
N ASP A 301 -20.01 -0.99 27.35
CA ASP A 301 -18.76 -1.57 26.88
C ASP A 301 -17.54 -1.04 27.66
N LEU A 302 -16.61 -1.96 27.93
CA LEU A 302 -15.30 -1.64 28.44
C LEU A 302 -14.45 -1.07 27.29
N GLU A 303 -13.84 0.09 27.53
CA GLU A 303 -12.97 0.77 26.58
C GLU A 303 -11.51 0.33 26.77
N PHE A 304 -10.93 -0.20 25.70
CA PHE A 304 -9.53 -0.55 25.58
C PHE A 304 -8.88 0.35 24.53
N GLU A 305 -7.56 0.50 24.58
CA GLU A 305 -6.81 1.28 23.59
C GLU A 305 -7.06 0.81 22.14
N THR A 306 -7.34 -0.48 21.97
CA THR A 306 -7.52 -1.12 20.66
C THR A 306 -8.98 -1.47 20.31
N GLY A 307 -9.95 -1.04 21.12
CA GLY A 307 -11.36 -1.30 20.83
C GLY A 307 -12.27 -1.37 22.06
N PHE A 308 -13.47 -1.91 21.85
CA PHE A 308 -14.53 -1.97 22.85
C PHE A 308 -15.01 -3.41 22.99
N LEU A 309 -15.22 -3.87 24.21
CA LEU A 309 -15.79 -5.18 24.47
C LEU A 309 -16.74 -5.10 25.66
N SER A 310 -17.87 -5.79 25.55
CA SER A 310 -18.72 -6.02 26.70
C SER A 310 -18.02 -6.93 27.72
N LYS A 311 -18.46 -6.85 28.98
CA LYS A 311 -17.95 -7.73 30.03
C LYS A 311 -18.11 -9.23 29.66
N ASP A 312 -19.25 -9.58 29.07
CA ASP A 312 -19.56 -10.97 28.71
C ASP A 312 -18.64 -11.48 27.60
N GLU A 313 -18.29 -10.63 26.63
CA GLU A 313 -17.31 -10.95 25.58
C GLU A 313 -15.90 -11.16 26.16
N VAL A 314 -15.47 -10.30 27.09
CA VAL A 314 -14.19 -10.47 27.78
C VAL A 314 -14.15 -11.81 28.54
N GLU A 315 -15.20 -12.14 29.28
CA GLU A 315 -15.30 -13.42 29.98
C GLU A 315 -15.32 -14.61 29.00
N ALA A 316 -16.00 -14.47 27.86
CA ALA A 316 -16.05 -15.49 26.82
C ALA A 316 -14.67 -15.71 26.16
N ILE A 317 -13.92 -14.65 25.86
CA ILE A 317 -12.56 -14.74 25.33
C ILE A 317 -11.68 -15.55 26.28
N PHE A 318 -11.62 -15.16 27.54
CA PHE A 318 -10.81 -15.86 28.55
C PHE A 318 -11.22 -17.33 28.74
N ARG A 319 -12.51 -17.65 28.54
CA ARG A 319 -13.04 -19.01 28.60
C ARG A 319 -12.60 -19.89 27.42
N HIS A 320 -12.35 -19.30 26.26
CA HIS A 320 -11.97 -20.01 25.03
C HIS A 320 -10.47 -20.01 24.75
N LEU A 321 -9.65 -19.36 25.59
CA LEU A 321 -8.20 -19.47 25.46
C LEU A 321 -7.72 -20.90 25.79
N PRO A 322 -6.72 -21.45 25.08
CA PRO A 322 -6.12 -22.76 25.38
C PRO A 322 -5.22 -22.74 26.63
N ILE A 323 -5.26 -21.65 27.40
CA ILE A 323 -4.51 -21.44 28.63
C ILE A 323 -5.45 -21.01 29.75
N GLU A 324 -5.11 -21.37 30.98
CA GLU A 324 -5.72 -20.83 32.19
C GLU A 324 -4.84 -19.67 32.67
N VAL A 325 -5.44 -18.50 32.87
CA VAL A 325 -4.78 -17.30 33.37
C VAL A 325 -5.16 -17.13 34.83
N THR A 326 -4.19 -16.93 35.71
CA THR A 326 -4.44 -16.46 37.08
C THR A 326 -3.63 -15.18 37.25
N TYR A 327 -4.31 -14.07 37.48
CA TYR A 327 -3.68 -12.77 37.65
C TYR A 327 -3.65 -12.41 39.13
N ALA A 328 -2.47 -12.01 39.59
CA ALA A 328 -2.26 -11.41 40.89
C ALA A 328 -1.77 -9.97 40.69
N ASP A 329 -2.33 -9.06 41.48
CA ASP A 329 -2.02 -7.64 41.40
C ASP A 329 -0.68 -7.30 42.08
N VAL A 330 -0.35 -6.01 42.09
CA VAL A 330 0.84 -5.45 42.74
C VAL A 330 0.92 -5.74 44.25
N ASN A 331 -0.18 -6.17 44.88
CA ASN A 331 -0.26 -6.52 46.30
C ASN A 331 -0.05 -8.03 46.55
N ASP A 332 0.40 -8.78 45.55
CA ASP A 332 0.61 -10.23 45.57
C ASP A 332 -0.68 -11.02 45.87
N ARG A 333 -1.84 -10.45 45.52
CA ARG A 333 -3.15 -11.08 45.74
C ARG A 333 -3.78 -11.47 44.43
N VAL A 334 -4.36 -12.67 44.39
CA VAL A 334 -5.11 -13.12 43.21
C VAL A 334 -6.37 -12.27 43.08
N THR A 335 -6.53 -11.56 41.96
CA THR A 335 -7.71 -10.72 41.69
C THR A 335 -8.55 -11.24 40.55
N PHE A 336 -7.99 -12.10 39.69
CA PHE A 336 -8.69 -12.70 38.57
C PHE A 336 -8.15 -14.10 38.27
N PHE A 337 -9.02 -14.99 37.80
CA PHE A 337 -8.62 -16.22 37.14
C PHE A 337 -9.61 -16.56 36.02
N SER A 338 -9.11 -17.12 34.91
CA SER A 338 -9.96 -17.64 33.84
C SER A 338 -10.31 -19.12 34.07
N GLN A 339 -11.42 -19.55 33.47
CA GLN A 339 -11.81 -20.95 33.40
C GLN A 339 -11.84 -21.37 31.93
N SER A 340 -10.80 -22.07 31.48
CA SER A 340 -10.72 -22.54 30.10
C SER A 340 -11.62 -23.77 29.90
N ILE A 341 -12.34 -23.83 28.78
CA ILE A 341 -13.05 -25.06 28.38
C ILE A 341 -12.12 -26.13 27.80
N PHE A 342 -10.96 -25.72 27.27
CA PHE A 342 -9.99 -26.59 26.60
C PHE A 342 -8.94 -27.16 27.55
N ARG A 343 -8.61 -26.43 28.62
CA ARG A 343 -7.60 -26.84 29.61
C ARG A 343 -8.23 -26.91 30.99
N LYS A 344 -8.20 -28.10 31.60
CA LYS A 344 -8.66 -28.35 32.98
C LYS A 344 -7.49 -28.80 33.84
N GLY A 345 -6.41 -28.02 33.84
CA GLY A 345 -5.16 -28.39 34.49
C GLY A 345 -5.22 -28.18 35.99
N PHE A 346 -5.68 -27.00 36.42
CA PHE A 346 -5.72 -26.65 37.83
C PHE A 346 -7.03 -25.97 38.20
N ALA A 347 -7.94 -26.73 38.82
CA ALA A 347 -9.19 -26.16 39.31
C ALA A 347 -8.94 -24.99 40.26
N ARG A 348 -9.61 -23.87 39.99
CA ARG A 348 -9.64 -22.66 40.83
C ARG A 348 -11.06 -22.39 41.28
N THR A 349 -11.21 -21.97 42.53
CA THR A 349 -12.49 -21.59 43.13
C THR A 349 -12.50 -20.09 43.40
N LYS A 350 -13.69 -19.46 43.40
CA LYS A 350 -13.82 -18.02 43.70
C LYS A 350 -13.25 -17.62 45.06
N THR A 351 -13.07 -18.56 45.99
CA THR A 351 -12.47 -18.35 47.31
C THR A 351 -10.99 -17.95 47.28
N ILE A 352 -10.28 -18.10 46.15
CA ILE A 352 -8.90 -17.63 46.02
C ILE A 352 -8.80 -16.12 45.77
N ILE A 353 -9.89 -15.47 45.34
CA ILE A 353 -9.88 -14.03 45.06
C ILE A 353 -9.60 -13.27 46.36
N GLY A 354 -8.60 -12.39 46.32
CA GLY A 354 -8.06 -11.66 47.47
C GLY A 354 -7.00 -12.43 48.28
N ARG A 355 -6.77 -13.73 48.02
CA ARG A 355 -5.77 -14.54 48.73
C ARG A 355 -4.36 -14.19 48.26
N ARG A 356 -3.41 -14.14 49.21
CA ARG A 356 -1.97 -13.94 48.90
C ARG A 356 -1.39 -15.14 48.17
N LEU A 357 -0.58 -14.90 47.13
CA LEU A 357 0.05 -15.92 46.28
C LEU A 357 0.83 -16.98 47.07
N GLY A 358 1.61 -16.57 48.06
CA GLY A 358 2.40 -17.48 48.90
C GLY A 358 1.54 -18.51 49.64
N TYR A 359 0.30 -18.16 49.97
CA TYR A 359 -0.64 -19.05 50.65
C TYR A 359 -1.49 -19.88 49.70
N CYS A 360 -1.42 -19.66 48.38
CA CYS A 360 -2.17 -20.46 47.40
C CYS A 360 -1.52 -21.83 47.13
N HIS A 361 -0.34 -22.10 47.69
CA HIS A 361 0.46 -23.29 47.44
C HIS A 361 0.83 -23.99 48.77
N PRO A 362 1.17 -25.29 48.75
CA PRO A 362 1.69 -25.98 49.94
C PRO A 362 2.94 -25.29 50.50
N PRO A 363 3.17 -25.29 51.83
CA PRO A 363 4.29 -24.57 52.46
C PRO A 363 5.68 -24.88 51.86
N ARG A 364 5.89 -26.13 51.41
CA ARG A 364 7.14 -26.54 50.74
C ARG A 364 7.46 -25.78 49.44
N LEU A 365 6.46 -25.14 48.82
CA LEU A 365 6.59 -24.37 47.58
C LEU A 365 6.55 -22.86 47.82
N GLU A 366 6.28 -22.41 49.05
CA GLU A 366 6.10 -20.98 49.36
C GLU A 366 7.37 -20.18 49.06
N HIS A 367 8.55 -20.69 49.44
CA HIS A 367 9.83 -20.07 49.13
C HIS A 367 10.06 -19.94 47.62
N PHE A 368 9.70 -20.97 46.85
CA PHE A 368 9.83 -20.94 45.39
C PHE A 368 8.91 -19.89 44.77
N VAL A 369 7.64 -19.83 45.18
CA VAL A 369 6.70 -18.82 44.70
C VAL A 369 7.19 -17.42 45.03
N LYS A 370 7.64 -17.20 46.27
CA LYS A 370 8.14 -15.89 46.72
C LYS A 370 9.37 -15.45 45.93
N SER A 371 10.36 -16.33 45.74
CA SER A 371 11.56 -16.02 44.96
C SER A 371 11.22 -15.59 43.54
N ASN A 372 10.34 -16.33 42.85
CA ASN A 372 9.95 -15.97 41.48
C ASN A 372 9.22 -14.61 41.42
N VAL A 373 8.36 -14.31 42.41
CA VAL A 373 7.68 -13.00 42.46
C VAL A 373 8.68 -11.87 42.72
N ASP A 374 9.62 -12.08 43.64
CA ASP A 374 10.66 -11.09 43.96
C ASP A 374 11.60 -10.85 42.76
N ASP A 375 11.98 -11.91 42.04
CA ASP A 375 12.80 -11.82 40.82
C ASP A 375 12.07 -11.06 39.70
N LEU A 376 10.79 -11.36 39.46
CA LEU A 376 9.96 -10.62 38.49
C LEU A 376 9.83 -9.14 38.87
N LYS A 377 9.61 -8.83 40.15
CA LYS A 377 9.56 -7.44 40.64
C LYS A 377 10.89 -6.70 40.48
N ALA A 378 12.01 -7.42 40.54
CA ALA A 378 13.34 -6.88 40.33
C ALA A 378 13.74 -6.79 38.84
N GLY A 379 12.86 -7.16 37.91
CA GLY A 379 13.14 -7.16 36.47
C GLY A 379 14.11 -8.26 36.02
N LYS A 380 14.26 -9.32 36.83
CA LYS A 380 15.06 -10.50 36.47
C LYS A 380 14.12 -11.50 35.82
N SER A 381 14.44 -11.95 34.60
CA SER A 381 13.66 -12.96 33.88
C SER A 381 14.42 -14.25 33.67
#